data_AF-A0A1M6CXF3-F1
#
_entry.id   AF-A0A1M6CXF3-F1
#
_cell.length_a   1.000
_cell.length_b   1.000
_cell.length_c   1.000
_cell.angle_alpha   90.00
_cell.angle_beta   90.00
_cell.angle_gamma   90.00
#
_symmetry.space_group_name_H-M   'P 1'
#
loop_
_entity.id
_entity.type
_entity.pdbx_description
1 polymer ?
#
loop_
_entity_poly.entity_id
_entity_poly.type
_entity_poly.pdbx_seq_one_letter_code
_entity_poly.pdbx_strand_id
1 'polypeptide(L)'
;MKRIDDFNKRRQHLANLSEEELFNRFWELTEKIVKPLVDIAYKNTSPAIERSVLLRMGFSSIEADNIVKYGLKWGLLGYGMGHAVLCLGENNKIDYKEAGSLLSIGQGWETVNRILRGN
;
A
#
# COMPACT_ATOMS: atom_id res chain seq x y z
N MET A 1 5.14 -35.45 13.52
CA MET A 1 6.52 -35.96 13.29
C MET A 1 7.48 -35.10 14.10
N LYS A 2 8.25 -35.69 15.03
CA LYS A 2 9.20 -34.94 15.88
C LYS A 2 10.44 -34.61 15.05
N ARG A 3 10.84 -33.33 15.01
CA ARG A 3 12.06 -32.91 14.32
C ARG A 3 13.26 -33.61 14.95
N ILE A 4 14.09 -34.24 14.11
CA ILE A 4 15.34 -34.85 14.55
C ILE A 4 16.31 -33.72 14.92
N ASP A 5 16.96 -33.84 16.07
CA ASP A 5 17.98 -32.88 16.50
C ASP A 5 19.27 -33.10 15.71
N ASP A 6 19.55 -32.17 14.79
CA ASP A 6 20.70 -32.17 13.90
C ASP A 6 21.55 -30.90 14.04
N PHE A 7 21.42 -30.17 15.14
CA PHE A 7 22.05 -28.86 15.36
C PHE A 7 23.57 -28.89 15.15
N ASN A 8 24.26 -29.86 15.75
CA ASN A 8 25.72 -30.00 15.65
C ASN A 8 26.21 -30.18 14.20
N LYS A 9 25.41 -30.80 13.33
CA LYS A 9 25.72 -30.95 11.91
C LYS A 9 25.47 -29.64 11.16
N ARG A 10 24.34 -28.97 11.43
CA ARG A 10 23.94 -27.75 10.71
C ARG A 10 24.81 -26.54 11.00
N ARG A 11 25.35 -26.40 12.22
CA ARG A 11 26.16 -25.25 12.62
C ARG A 11 27.60 -25.26 12.11
N GLN A 12 28.07 -26.35 11.49
CA GLN A 12 29.48 -26.52 11.12
C GLN A 12 30.01 -25.37 10.24
N HIS A 13 29.18 -24.87 9.32
CA HIS A 13 29.53 -23.74 8.44
C HIS A 13 29.69 -22.39 9.16
N LEU A 14 29.36 -22.31 10.46
CA LEU A 14 29.46 -21.10 11.29
C LEU A 14 30.60 -21.20 12.32
N ALA A 15 31.27 -22.35 12.43
CA ALA A 15 32.20 -22.62 13.53
C ALA A 15 33.42 -21.68 13.59
N ASN A 16 33.79 -21.09 12.44
CA ASN A 16 34.95 -20.21 12.32
C ASN A 16 34.59 -18.73 12.33
N LEU A 17 33.30 -18.37 12.45
CA LEU A 17 32.89 -16.97 12.52
C LEU A 17 33.14 -16.42 13.92
N SER A 18 33.65 -15.19 14.00
CA SER A 18 33.64 -14.42 15.24
C SER A 18 32.21 -14.06 15.65
N GLU A 19 32.03 -13.61 16.89
CA GLU A 19 30.73 -13.14 17.37
C GLU A 19 30.19 -11.99 16.51
N GLU A 20 31.07 -11.05 16.13
CA GLU A 20 30.72 -9.91 15.27
C GLU A 20 30.33 -10.36 13.86
N GLU A 21 31.09 -11.28 13.26
CA GLU A 21 30.77 -11.84 11.94
C GLU A 21 29.44 -12.60 11.96
N LEU A 22 29.18 -13.37 13.02
CA LEU A 22 27.92 -14.09 13.18
C LEU A 22 26.73 -13.12 13.35
N PHE A 23 26.91 -12.05 14.12
CA PHE A 23 25.91 -10.98 14.29
C PHE A 23 25.62 -10.26 12.97
N ASN A 24 26.66 -9.86 12.24
CA ASN A 24 26.52 -9.18 10.96
C ASN A 24 25.83 -10.08 9.93
N ARG A 25 26.23 -11.36 9.86
CA ARG A 25 25.59 -12.34 8.97
C ARG A 25 24.10 -12.53 9.28
N PHE A 26 23.71 -12.53 10.56
CA PHE A 26 22.31 -12.61 10.94
C PHE A 26 21.50 -11.44 10.40
N TRP A 27 22.01 -10.21 10.55
CA TRP A 27 21.32 -9.01 10.08
C TRP A 27 21.33 -8.86 8.57
N GLU A 28 22.42 -9.22 7.89
CA GLU A 28 22.49 -9.24 6.43
C GLU A 28 21.45 -10.20 5.84
N LEU A 29 21.32 -11.41 6.40
CA LEU A 29 20.30 -12.36 5.98
C LEU A 29 18.89 -11.85 6.29
N THR A 30 18.69 -11.22 7.44
CA THR A 30 17.40 -10.63 7.82
C THR A 30 17.00 -9.53 6.83
N GLU A 31 17.93 -8.64 6.46
CA GLU A 31 17.70 -7.59 5.47
C GLU A 31 17.33 -8.19 4.11
N LYS A 32 18.08 -9.20 3.64
CA LYS A 32 17.78 -9.91 2.39
C LYS A 32 16.38 -10.52 2.38
N ILE A 33 15.90 -11.02 3.51
CA ILE A 33 14.55 -11.58 3.64
C ILE A 33 13.48 -10.49 3.56
N VAL A 34 13.67 -9.35 4.23
CA VAL A 34 12.65 -8.29 4.28
C VAL A 34 12.64 -7.38 3.06
N LYS A 35 13.76 -7.25 2.33
CA LYS A 35 13.90 -6.36 1.18
C LYS A 35 12.82 -6.57 0.10
N PRO A 36 12.50 -7.81 -0.36
CA PRO A 36 11.40 -8.02 -1.29
C PRO A 36 10.02 -7.60 -0.75
N LEU A 37 9.81 -7.68 0.56
CA LEU A 37 8.55 -7.27 1.20
C LEU A 37 8.41 -5.74 1.16
N VAL A 38 9.50 -5.02 1.44
CA VAL A 38 9.54 -3.55 1.35
C VAL A 38 9.32 -3.10 -0.10
N ASP A 39 9.94 -3.77 -1.07
CA ASP A 39 9.76 -3.46 -2.49
C ASP A 39 8.30 -3.65 -2.94
N ILE A 40 7.62 -4.70 -2.47
CA ILE A 40 6.19 -4.92 -2.73
C ILE A 40 5.38 -3.77 -2.12
N ALA A 41 5.63 -3.41 -0.87
CA ALA A 41 4.91 -2.33 -0.19
C ALA A 41 5.13 -0.96 -0.87
N TYR A 42 6.33 -0.70 -1.42
CA TYR A 42 6.64 0.54 -2.12
C TYR A 42 5.94 0.65 -3.49
N LYS A 43 5.82 -0.47 -4.21
CA LYS A 43 5.28 -0.49 -5.58
C LYS A 43 3.77 -0.69 -5.66
N ASN A 44 3.11 -1.01 -4.55
CA ASN A 44 1.70 -1.39 -4.52
C ASN A 44 0.95 -0.59 -3.45
N THR A 45 -0.37 -0.53 -3.61
CA THR A 45 -1.28 -0.02 -2.59
C THR A 45 -2.29 -1.08 -2.17
N SER A 46 -3.14 -0.76 -1.20
CA SER A 46 -4.26 -1.58 -0.76
C SER A 46 -5.46 -0.71 -0.41
N PRO A 47 -6.68 -1.26 -0.35
CA PRO A 47 -7.86 -0.51 0.09
C PRO A 47 -7.67 0.16 1.46
N ALA A 48 -6.94 -0.47 2.39
CA ALA A 48 -6.67 0.10 3.70
C ALA A 48 -5.71 1.30 3.63
N ILE A 49 -4.69 1.23 2.77
CA ILE A 49 -3.77 2.35 2.53
C ILE A 49 -4.53 3.54 1.94
N GLU A 50 -5.36 3.30 0.92
CA GLU A 50 -6.13 4.37 0.28
C GLU A 50 -7.15 5.02 1.24
N ARG A 51 -7.82 4.22 2.09
CA ARG A 51 -8.66 4.79 3.17
C ARG A 51 -7.85 5.67 4.11
N SER A 52 -6.64 5.25 4.49
CA SER A 52 -5.77 6.05 5.36
C SER A 52 -5.35 7.38 4.74
N VAL A 53 -5.21 7.45 3.41
CA VAL A 53 -4.93 8.70 2.69
C VAL A 53 -6.14 9.63 2.79
N LEU A 54 -7.34 9.12 2.49
CA LEU A 54 -8.58 9.90 2.56
C LEU A 54 -8.89 10.39 3.99
N LEU A 55 -8.63 9.57 5.00
CA LEU A 55 -8.74 9.99 6.41
C LEU A 55 -7.80 11.16 6.73
N ARG A 56 -6.56 11.16 6.21
CA ARG A 56 -5.60 12.27 6.36
C ARG A 56 -6.00 13.51 5.55
N MET A 57 -6.75 13.33 4.47
CA MET A 57 -7.44 14.42 3.76
C MET A 57 -8.69 14.91 4.53
N GLY A 58 -9.02 14.29 5.66
CA GLY A 58 -10.10 14.69 6.56
C GLY A 58 -11.49 14.25 6.13
N PHE A 59 -11.62 13.18 5.35
CA PHE A 59 -12.90 12.50 5.15
C PHE A 59 -13.22 11.61 6.36
N SER A 60 -14.50 11.36 6.62
CA SER A 60 -14.92 10.38 7.62
C SER A 60 -14.55 8.95 7.18
N SER A 61 -14.56 8.01 8.13
CA SER A 61 -14.33 6.60 7.82
C SER A 61 -15.36 6.02 6.85
N ILE A 62 -16.61 6.50 6.91
CA ILE A 62 -17.71 6.07 6.04
C ILE A 62 -17.48 6.59 4.62
N GLU A 63 -17.19 7.87 4.45
CA GLU A 63 -16.88 8.45 3.13
C GLU A 63 -15.65 7.80 2.52
N ALA A 64 -14.58 7.63 3.30
CA ALA A 64 -13.35 7.00 2.83
C ALA A 64 -13.59 5.56 2.35
N ASP A 65 -14.38 4.77 3.09
CA ASP A 65 -14.73 3.41 2.70
C ASP A 65 -15.57 3.37 1.42
N ASN A 66 -16.53 4.28 1.28
CA ASN A 66 -17.35 4.37 0.07
C ASN A 66 -16.53 4.78 -1.16
N ILE A 67 -15.68 5.81 -1.05
CA ILE A 67 -14.79 6.24 -2.14
C ILE A 67 -13.91 5.08 -2.60
N VAL A 68 -13.27 4.37 -1.67
CA VAL A 68 -12.43 3.21 -2.00
C VAL A 68 -13.23 2.09 -2.66
N LYS A 69 -14.44 1.77 -2.16
CA LYS A 69 -15.31 0.76 -2.77
C LYS A 69 -15.68 1.10 -4.21
N TYR A 70 -16.01 2.35 -4.50
CA TYR A 70 -16.28 2.78 -5.87
C TYR A 70 -15.01 2.76 -6.72
N GLY A 71 -13.90 3.30 -6.25
CA GLY A 71 -12.63 3.26 -6.99
C GLY A 71 -12.16 1.86 -7.32
N LEU A 72 -12.45 0.87 -6.45
CA LEU A 72 -12.20 -0.54 -6.70
C LEU A 72 -13.09 -1.09 -7.83
N LYS A 73 -14.38 -0.73 -7.86
CA LYS A 73 -15.30 -1.08 -8.96
C LYS A 73 -14.86 -0.50 -10.30
N TRP A 74 -14.27 0.71 -10.29
CA TRP A 74 -13.75 1.38 -11.49
C TRP A 74 -12.33 0.91 -11.88
N GLY A 75 -11.69 0.07 -11.06
CA GLY A 75 -10.31 -0.40 -11.30
C GLY A 75 -9.28 0.74 -11.24
N LEU A 76 -9.51 1.74 -10.39
CA LEU A 76 -8.69 2.95 -10.28
C LEU A 76 -7.78 2.97 -9.04
N LEU A 77 -7.76 1.92 -8.23
CA LEU A 77 -7.01 1.89 -6.97
C LEU A 77 -5.51 2.22 -7.16
N GLY A 78 -4.91 1.73 -8.26
CA GLY A 78 -3.50 1.98 -8.58
C GLY A 78 -3.15 3.43 -8.94
N TYR A 79 -4.15 4.28 -9.19
CA TYR A 79 -3.95 5.72 -9.43
C TYR A 79 -4.00 6.56 -8.15
N GLY A 80 -4.40 5.95 -7.02
CA GLY A 80 -4.58 6.62 -5.73
C GLY A 80 -5.96 7.28 -5.58
N MET A 81 -6.64 7.02 -4.46
CA MET A 81 -7.97 7.56 -4.18
C MET A 81 -7.93 9.00 -3.71
N GLY A 82 -6.85 9.42 -3.04
CA GLY A 82 -6.62 10.84 -2.79
C GLY A 82 -6.42 11.63 -4.09
N HIS A 83 -5.71 11.05 -5.05
CA HIS A 83 -5.52 11.66 -6.38
C HIS A 83 -6.84 11.72 -7.16
N ALA A 84 -7.68 10.68 -7.10
CA ALA A 84 -9.02 10.70 -7.69
C ALA A 84 -9.88 11.86 -7.16
N VAL A 85 -9.83 12.14 -5.86
CA VAL A 85 -10.53 13.28 -5.24
C VAL A 85 -10.00 14.61 -5.76
N LEU A 86 -8.68 14.81 -5.77
CA LEU A 86 -8.05 16.05 -6.26
C LEU A 86 -8.36 16.28 -7.75
N CYS A 87 -8.26 15.22 -8.55
CA CYS A 87 -8.54 15.25 -9.99
C CYS A 87 -9.98 15.74 -10.29
N LEU A 88 -10.98 15.23 -9.56
CA LEU A 88 -12.36 15.69 -9.73
C LEU A 88 -12.52 17.14 -9.27
N GLY A 89 -11.93 17.51 -8.13
CA GLY A 89 -11.97 18.87 -7.59
C GLY A 89 -11.40 19.90 -8.57
N GLU A 90 -10.22 19.62 -9.12
CA GLU A 90 -9.57 20.46 -10.13
C GLU A 90 -10.39 20.57 -11.42
N ASN A 91 -10.87 19.45 -11.95
CA ASN A 91 -11.66 19.44 -13.19
C ASN A 91 -12.97 20.22 -13.05
N ASN A 92 -13.66 20.07 -11.93
CA ASN A 92 -14.95 20.73 -11.70
C ASN A 92 -14.81 22.13 -11.09
N LYS A 93 -13.59 22.55 -10.72
CA LYS A 93 -13.30 23.80 -10.00
C LYS A 93 -14.09 23.92 -8.69
N ILE A 94 -14.17 22.81 -7.96
CA ILE A 94 -14.83 22.71 -6.64
C ILE A 94 -13.82 22.37 -5.56
N ASP A 95 -14.17 22.60 -4.30
CA ASP A 95 -13.32 22.19 -3.19
C ASP A 95 -13.15 20.66 -3.15
N TYR A 96 -11.97 20.20 -2.73
CA TYR A 96 -11.67 18.77 -2.70
C TYR A 96 -12.59 18.00 -1.73
N LYS A 97 -13.10 18.64 -0.67
CA LYS A 97 -14.12 18.04 0.21
C LYS A 97 -15.40 17.76 -0.54
N GLU A 98 -15.86 18.72 -1.33
CA GLU A 98 -17.07 18.55 -2.14
C GLU A 98 -16.88 17.44 -3.18
N ALA A 99 -15.73 17.42 -3.86
CA ALA A 99 -15.37 16.35 -4.79
C ALA A 99 -15.36 14.97 -4.12
N GLY A 100 -14.79 14.86 -2.92
CA GLY A 100 -14.80 13.61 -2.16
C GLY A 100 -16.19 13.18 -1.72
N SER A 101 -17.05 14.12 -1.31
CA SER A 101 -18.46 13.83 -1.00
C SER A 101 -19.20 13.27 -2.23
N LEU A 102 -19.03 13.87 -3.41
CA LEU A 102 -19.61 13.38 -4.67
C LEU A 102 -19.12 11.95 -5.00
N LEU A 103 -17.82 11.71 -4.91
CA LEU A 103 -17.24 10.39 -5.15
C LEU A 103 -17.75 9.35 -4.15
N SER A 104 -17.96 9.74 -2.89
CA SER A 104 -18.46 8.86 -1.83
C SER A 104 -19.89 8.37 -2.08
N ILE A 105 -20.69 9.13 -2.83
CA ILE A 105 -22.05 8.72 -3.24
C ILE A 105 -22.10 8.16 -4.66
N GLY A 106 -20.94 7.91 -5.28
CA GLY A 106 -20.83 7.28 -6.60
C GLY A 106 -20.92 8.23 -7.79
N GLN A 107 -20.80 9.55 -7.58
CA GLN A 107 -20.85 10.56 -8.65
C GLN A 107 -19.44 11.00 -9.08
N GLY A 108 -19.28 11.39 -10.35
CA GLY A 108 -18.03 11.93 -10.90
C GLY A 108 -17.00 10.87 -11.34
N TRP A 109 -17.24 9.58 -11.10
CA TRP A 109 -16.29 8.51 -11.43
C TRP A 109 -16.02 8.34 -12.93
N GLU A 110 -16.99 8.63 -13.79
CA GLU A 110 -16.78 8.62 -15.24
C GLU A 110 -15.74 9.68 -15.65
N THR A 111 -15.87 10.90 -15.12
CA THR A 111 -14.92 11.99 -15.34
C THR A 111 -13.53 11.64 -14.80
N VAL A 112 -13.46 11.12 -13.58
CA VAL A 112 -12.18 10.69 -12.97
C VAL A 112 -11.54 9.58 -13.80
N ASN A 113 -12.30 8.57 -14.21
CA ASN A 113 -11.79 7.46 -15.02
C ASN A 113 -11.22 7.96 -16.36
N ARG A 114 -11.92 8.89 -17.00
CA ARG A 114 -11.47 9.53 -18.24
C ARG A 114 -10.14 10.25 -18.07
N ILE A 115 -10.04 11.12 -17.06
CA ILE A 115 -8.83 11.91 -16.80
C ILE A 115 -7.65 11.02 -16.40
N LEU A 116 -7.83 10.10 -15.44
CA LEU A 116 -6.74 9.28 -14.91
C LEU A 116 -6.20 8.28 -15.93
N ARG A 117 -7.03 7.78 -16.84
CA ARG A 117 -6.60 6.86 -17.91
C ARG A 117 -6.14 7.57 -19.18
N GLY A 118 -6.35 8.89 -19.28
CA GLY A 118 -5.96 9.68 -20.45
C GLY A 118 -6.82 9.43 -21.70
N ASN A 119 -8.10 9.13 -21.53
CA ASN A 119 -9.07 8.94 -22.62
C ASN A 119 -9.92 10.19 -22.88
#